data_AF-A0A834IIT4-F1
#
_entry.id   AF-A0A834IIT4-F1
#
_cell.length_a   1.000
_cell.length_b   1.000
_cell.length_c   1.000
_cell.angle_alpha   90.00
_cell.angle_beta   90.00
_cell.angle_gamma   90.00
#
_symmetry.space_group_name_H-M   'P 1'
#
loop_
_entity.id
_entity.type
_entity.pdbx_description
1 polymer ?
#
loop_
_entity_poly.entity_id
_entity_poly.type
_entity_poly.pdbx_seq_one_letter_code
_entity_poly.pdbx_strand_id
1 'polypeptide(L)'
;MEQTGDSRNRSKTKPQKPASEEAPNELPPLKQSLTKNLCCVLGNLFGLQPSQNADVAPQRPSKNAQSTSTTVLPPSRQRPQQPQAAVVQPSQNVPQINAPTPPRKSIIWAYVFWIFGGVFGLHLFYLERDAHAFLTWSTLGGYGLGWLADITKIPRYVKDCNNDPKFLEDLVFRMRRDKKPPFSTSRFISALMVSYLWGQLIMMAIPQDEIYGVNLNSYLHWFIPLAVAMGVWIVGNIGREEGNPTLTIVVSYITYTSRWYFYDETIWLSAVVLVAAITFDTFSKEWRRRPKKRKSLTKRIGILVVCGALYIGIISSYLYFNATIVDSNGDEIPVHEAIHHFYTSPWWTDLKQSLYDIYQYAQVNGWYEIWKQVIELSDPQGEHNAYKVLGVSPTASQQEITTKWRALSREHHPDKCKDPHMQKAAQEKFMEIQQAYEILSNIKNKRKRRNKKSVTEN
;
A
#
# COMPACT_ATOMS: atom_id res chain seq x y z
N MET A 1 74.20 -30.08 1.71
CA MET A 1 74.19 -31.07 2.80
C MET A 1 72.77 -31.12 3.31
N GLU A 2 71.96 -31.99 2.70
CA GLU A 2 71.66 -33.37 3.19
C GLU A 2 70.50 -33.31 4.19
N GLN A 3 69.31 -33.81 3.82
CA GLN A 3 68.86 -35.21 4.00
C GLN A 3 68.75 -35.55 5.50
N THR A 4 67.71 -36.16 6.07
CA THR A 4 66.65 -37.09 5.66
C THR A 4 65.80 -37.27 6.95
N GLY A 5 64.47 -37.43 6.94
CA GLY A 5 63.77 -38.65 6.54
C GLY A 5 63.79 -39.69 7.67
N ASP A 6 62.66 -39.92 8.34
CA ASP A 6 62.27 -41.27 8.75
C ASP A 6 60.75 -41.40 8.96
N SER A 7 60.30 -42.64 9.03
CA SER A 7 59.17 -43.19 8.31
C SER A 7 58.42 -44.23 9.16
N ARG A 8 57.29 -44.74 8.61
CA ARG A 8 56.43 -45.89 9.01
C ARG A 8 55.20 -45.54 9.87
N ASN A 9 53.94 -45.58 9.38
CA ASN A 9 53.14 -46.57 8.62
C ASN A 9 52.48 -47.66 9.50
N ARG A 10 51.13 -47.66 9.58
CA ARG A 10 50.32 -48.90 9.62
C ARG A 10 48.83 -48.71 9.24
N SER A 11 48.45 -49.38 8.13
CA SER A 11 47.21 -50.12 7.79
C SER A 11 45.83 -49.44 7.93
N LYS A 12 45.09 -49.17 6.82
CA LYS A 12 44.18 -50.08 6.03
C LYS A 12 42.99 -50.58 6.89
N THR A 13 41.70 -50.51 6.49
CA THR A 13 41.09 -51.09 5.28
C THR A 13 39.62 -50.62 5.11
N LYS A 14 39.16 -50.41 3.85
CA LYS A 14 37.76 -50.45 3.34
C LYS A 14 37.52 -51.89 2.77
N PRO A 15 36.38 -52.34 2.19
CA PRO A 15 35.05 -51.72 1.95
C PRO A 15 33.82 -52.68 2.09
N GLN A 16 32.64 -52.21 1.63
CA GLN A 16 31.62 -52.90 0.80
C GLN A 16 30.21 -53.23 1.37
N LYS A 17 29.22 -52.92 0.51
CA LYS A 17 27.74 -53.09 0.55
C LYS A 17 27.36 -54.48 0.00
N PRO A 18 26.16 -55.09 0.28
CA PRO A 18 24.93 -54.93 -0.54
C PRO A 18 23.63 -54.93 0.33
N ALA A 19 22.43 -54.41 0.00
CA ALA A 19 21.45 -54.48 -1.11
C ALA A 19 20.39 -55.61 -1.02
N SER A 20 19.14 -55.25 -0.66
CA SER A 20 17.81 -55.74 -1.12
C SER A 20 16.73 -55.09 -0.23
N GLU A 21 15.43 -54.93 -0.53
CA GLU A 21 14.61 -54.67 -1.72
C GLU A 21 13.16 -54.61 -1.16
N GLU A 22 12.42 -53.50 -1.27
CA GLU A 22 10.94 -53.52 -1.21
C GLU A 22 10.32 -52.22 -1.77
N ALA A 23 9.12 -52.38 -2.33
CA ALA A 23 8.52 -51.64 -3.45
C ALA A 23 7.70 -50.36 -3.05
N PRO A 24 7.08 -49.62 -4.00
CA PRO A 24 6.88 -48.17 -3.92
C PRO A 24 5.57 -47.74 -3.25
N ASN A 25 5.63 -46.69 -2.43
CA ASN A 25 4.46 -45.97 -1.94
C ASN A 25 4.05 -44.87 -2.94
N GLU A 26 2.83 -44.98 -3.46
CA GLU A 26 2.19 -43.96 -4.29
C GLU A 26 1.94 -42.65 -3.52
N LEU A 27 2.19 -41.52 -4.19
CA LEU A 27 1.91 -40.17 -3.70
C LEU A 27 0.43 -39.81 -3.90
N PRO A 28 -0.33 -39.39 -2.88
CA PRO A 28 -1.67 -38.82 -3.08
C PRO A 28 -1.61 -37.37 -3.59
N PRO A 29 -2.65 -36.85 -4.26
CA PRO A 29 -2.58 -35.59 -5.01
C PRO A 29 -2.63 -34.36 -4.10
N LEU A 30 -1.47 -33.88 -3.67
CA LEU A 30 -1.31 -32.67 -2.84
C LEU A 30 -1.66 -31.35 -3.58
N LYS A 31 -1.91 -31.39 -4.90
CA LYS A 31 -2.13 -30.18 -5.73
C LYS A 31 -3.57 -29.65 -5.75
N GLN A 32 -4.57 -30.43 -5.32
CA GLN A 32 -5.98 -29.95 -5.24
C GLN A 32 -6.36 -29.35 -3.87
N SER A 33 -5.65 -29.72 -2.80
CA SER A 33 -5.86 -29.15 -1.45
C SER A 33 -5.22 -27.76 -1.34
N LEU A 34 -4.01 -27.59 -1.89
CA LEU A 34 -3.31 -26.31 -1.92
C LEU A 34 -4.03 -25.25 -2.74
N THR A 35 -4.64 -25.61 -3.87
CA THR A 35 -5.41 -24.67 -4.71
C THR A 35 -6.74 -24.27 -4.07
N LYS A 36 -7.43 -25.17 -3.36
CA LYS A 36 -8.65 -24.85 -2.61
C LYS A 36 -8.36 -23.99 -1.37
N ASN A 37 -7.27 -24.27 -0.66
CA ASN A 37 -6.87 -23.49 0.51
C ASN A 37 -6.32 -22.10 0.12
N LEU A 38 -5.58 -21.99 -0.99
CA LEU A 38 -5.12 -20.70 -1.50
C LEU A 38 -6.30 -19.83 -2.00
N CYS A 39 -7.29 -20.42 -2.70
CA CYS A 39 -8.51 -19.70 -3.10
C CYS A 39 -9.38 -19.27 -1.90
N CYS A 40 -9.42 -20.07 -0.83
CA CYS A 40 -10.19 -19.74 0.38
C CYS A 40 -9.51 -18.63 1.20
N VAL A 41 -8.17 -18.65 1.28
CA VAL A 41 -7.37 -17.59 1.92
C VAL A 41 -7.44 -16.28 1.12
N LEU A 42 -7.36 -16.34 -0.21
CA LEU A 42 -7.50 -15.17 -1.09
C LEU A 42 -8.94 -14.62 -1.11
N GLY A 43 -9.96 -15.48 -1.04
CA GLY A 43 -11.36 -15.07 -0.95
C GLY A 43 -11.68 -14.30 0.34
N ASN A 44 -11.10 -14.72 1.46
CA ASN A 44 -11.22 -14.02 2.75
C ASN A 44 -10.38 -12.72 2.82
N LEU A 45 -9.29 -12.64 2.06
CA LEU A 45 -8.46 -11.42 1.97
C LEU A 45 -9.14 -10.30 1.15
N PHE A 46 -9.94 -10.66 0.13
CA PHE A 46 -10.55 -9.71 -0.81
C PHE A 46 -12.07 -9.55 -0.71
N GLY A 47 -12.75 -10.31 0.16
CA GLY A 47 -14.17 -10.11 0.47
C GLY A 47 -15.14 -10.45 -0.67
N LEU A 48 -14.79 -11.40 -1.54
CA LEU A 48 -15.68 -11.94 -2.57
C LEU A 48 -16.37 -13.20 -2.03
N GLN A 49 -17.66 -13.10 -1.67
CA GLN A 49 -18.51 -14.29 -1.45
C GLN A 49 -19.13 -14.70 -2.78
N PRO A 50 -19.11 -16.00 -3.16
CA PRO A 50 -19.87 -16.48 -4.31
C PRO A 50 -21.37 -16.51 -3.99
N SER A 51 -22.19 -15.97 -4.91
CA SER A 51 -23.65 -16.13 -4.87
C SER A 51 -24.02 -17.58 -5.17
N GLN A 52 -24.53 -18.31 -4.19
CA GLN A 52 -25.21 -19.57 -4.46
C GLN A 52 -26.65 -19.27 -4.89
N ASN A 53 -26.89 -19.35 -6.21
CA ASN A 53 -28.22 -19.58 -6.74
C ASN A 53 -28.61 -21.01 -6.35
N ALA A 54 -29.70 -21.15 -5.61
CA ALA A 54 -30.27 -22.44 -5.27
C ALA A 54 -31.06 -23.00 -6.46
N ASP A 55 -30.73 -24.23 -6.85
CA ASP A 55 -31.47 -25.05 -7.80
C ASP A 55 -32.88 -25.35 -7.29
N VAL A 56 -33.81 -25.30 -8.23
CA VAL A 56 -35.23 -25.62 -8.10
C VAL A 56 -35.46 -27.08 -8.46
N ALA A 57 -36.10 -27.86 -7.57
CA ALA A 57 -36.88 -29.07 -7.93
C ALA A 57 -37.86 -29.46 -6.78
N PRO A 58 -38.96 -30.18 -7.05
CA PRO A 58 -40.29 -29.81 -6.56
C PRO A 58 -40.84 -30.65 -5.38
N GLN A 59 -41.77 -30.06 -4.63
CA GLN A 59 -42.53 -30.72 -3.57
C GLN A 59 -43.61 -31.66 -4.13
N ARG A 60 -43.77 -32.83 -3.51
CA ARG A 60 -44.89 -33.78 -3.68
C ARG A 60 -45.87 -33.64 -2.48
N PRO A 61 -47.19 -33.80 -2.67
CA PRO A 61 -48.19 -33.61 -1.62
C PRO A 61 -48.63 -34.92 -0.95
N SER A 62 -48.99 -34.88 0.35
CA SER A 62 -49.88 -35.87 0.99
C SER A 62 -50.83 -35.10 1.94
N LYS A 63 -52.12 -35.00 1.59
CA LYS A 63 -53.27 -35.89 1.88
C LYS A 63 -53.85 -35.73 3.30
N ASN A 64 -55.12 -35.30 3.29
CA ASN A 64 -56.11 -35.25 4.37
C ASN A 64 -56.21 -36.54 5.20
N ALA A 65 -56.55 -36.36 6.48
CA ALA A 65 -57.47 -37.25 7.20
C ALA A 65 -58.18 -36.48 8.33
N GLN A 66 -59.51 -36.44 8.27
CA GLN A 66 -60.40 -36.09 9.37
C GLN A 66 -60.67 -37.36 10.20
N SER A 67 -60.75 -37.25 11.53
CA SER A 67 -61.76 -37.99 12.31
C SER A 67 -61.97 -37.37 13.70
N THR A 68 -63.24 -37.39 14.07
CA THR A 68 -63.94 -36.85 15.23
C THR A 68 -63.79 -37.71 16.49
N SER A 69 -63.76 -37.09 17.67
CA SER A 69 -64.51 -37.59 18.83
C SER A 69 -64.75 -36.50 19.88
N THR A 70 -66.02 -36.39 20.26
CA THR A 70 -66.62 -35.48 21.23
C THR A 70 -66.60 -36.12 22.61
N THR A 71 -66.28 -35.39 23.67
CA THR A 71 -66.64 -35.75 25.06
C THR A 71 -66.96 -34.49 25.85
N VAL A 72 -68.10 -34.51 26.54
CA VAL A 72 -68.76 -33.38 27.23
C VAL A 72 -68.80 -33.65 28.74
N LEU A 73 -68.60 -32.59 29.55
CA LEU A 73 -69.09 -32.26 30.92
C LEU A 73 -67.98 -31.69 31.84
N PRO A 74 -68.28 -30.89 32.89
CA PRO A 74 -69.22 -29.77 33.06
C PRO A 74 -68.50 -28.49 33.63
N PRO A 75 -69.20 -27.36 33.91
CA PRO A 75 -68.57 -26.04 34.01
C PRO A 75 -68.29 -25.60 35.46
N SER A 76 -67.23 -24.82 35.68
CA SER A 76 -67.18 -23.69 36.65
C SER A 76 -65.76 -23.15 36.86
N ARG A 77 -65.55 -21.88 36.49
CA ARG A 77 -65.19 -20.75 37.39
C ARG A 77 -64.64 -19.61 36.53
N GLN A 78 -65.48 -18.59 36.30
CA GLN A 78 -65.10 -17.36 35.61
C GLN A 78 -63.98 -16.64 36.40
N ARG A 79 -62.90 -16.29 35.70
CA ARG A 79 -61.88 -15.36 36.19
C ARG A 79 -62.29 -13.95 35.68
N PRO A 80 -62.26 -12.90 36.52
CA PRO A 80 -62.74 -11.58 36.12
C PRO A 80 -61.97 -11.03 34.92
N GLN A 81 -62.71 -10.44 33.98
CA GLN A 81 -62.20 -9.75 32.80
C GLN A 81 -61.34 -8.55 33.21
N GLN A 82 -60.10 -8.48 32.72
CA GLN A 82 -59.34 -7.24 32.68
C GLN A 82 -59.87 -6.36 31.54
N PRO A 83 -59.91 -5.02 31.68
CA PRO A 83 -60.43 -4.15 30.64
C PRO A 83 -59.59 -4.29 29.37
N GLN A 84 -60.27 -4.46 28.23
CA GLN A 84 -59.64 -4.42 26.92
C GLN A 84 -58.99 -3.05 26.73
N ALA A 85 -57.66 -3.01 26.74
CA ALA A 85 -56.92 -1.86 26.25
C ALA A 85 -57.20 -1.72 24.75
N ALA A 86 -57.84 -0.62 24.36
CA ALA A 86 -58.06 -0.27 22.97
C ALA A 86 -56.74 -0.37 22.20
N VAL A 87 -56.71 -1.19 21.15
CA VAL A 87 -55.62 -1.25 20.20
C VAL A 87 -55.59 0.08 19.45
N VAL A 88 -54.78 1.01 19.94
CA VAL A 88 -54.41 2.21 19.18
C VAL A 88 -53.51 1.72 18.04
N GLN A 89 -54.07 1.63 16.84
CA GLN A 89 -53.25 1.49 15.64
C GLN A 89 -52.33 2.71 15.57
N PRO A 90 -51.01 2.55 15.33
CA PRO A 90 -50.14 3.70 15.18
C PRO A 90 -50.57 4.45 13.92
N SER A 91 -51.11 5.65 14.11
CA SER A 91 -51.41 6.59 13.04
C SER A 91 -50.17 6.77 12.17
N GLN A 92 -50.22 6.27 10.94
CA GLN A 92 -49.27 6.59 9.88
C GLN A 92 -49.46 8.05 9.46
N ASN A 93 -49.01 8.98 10.29
CA ASN A 93 -48.84 10.37 9.92
C ASN A 93 -47.63 10.89 10.69
N VAL A 94 -46.45 10.35 10.35
CA VAL A 94 -45.20 11.06 10.60
C VAL A 94 -45.16 12.17 9.55
N PRO A 95 -45.19 13.46 9.94
CA PRO A 95 -44.99 14.53 8.98
C PRO A 95 -43.64 14.30 8.29
N GLN A 96 -43.69 14.01 6.98
CA GLN A 96 -42.52 14.02 6.10
C GLN A 96 -42.02 15.46 6.09
N ILE A 97 -41.15 15.79 7.04
CA ILE A 97 -40.33 17.00 6.94
C ILE A 97 -39.50 16.79 5.68
N ASN A 98 -39.93 17.42 4.58
CA ASN A 98 -39.21 17.52 3.31
C ASN A 98 -37.93 18.34 3.56
N ALA A 99 -37.02 17.82 4.37
CA ALA A 99 -35.67 18.30 4.41
C ALA A 99 -35.06 17.99 3.03
N PRO A 100 -34.45 18.97 2.34
CA PRO A 100 -33.83 18.73 1.05
C PRO A 100 -32.82 17.59 1.20
N THR A 101 -33.11 16.45 0.56
CA THR A 101 -32.19 15.31 0.57
C THR A 101 -30.90 15.78 -0.09
N PRO A 102 -29.75 15.65 0.59
CA PRO A 102 -28.51 16.16 0.03
C PRO A 102 -28.17 15.39 -1.26
N PRO A 103 -27.44 16.01 -2.20
CA PRO A 103 -27.11 15.40 -3.47
C PRO A 103 -26.36 14.08 -3.26
N ARG A 104 -26.80 13.04 -3.99
CA ARG A 104 -26.18 11.71 -3.98
C ARG A 104 -24.80 11.76 -4.59
N LYS A 105 -23.86 11.05 -3.97
CA LYS A 105 -22.48 10.86 -4.46
C LYS A 105 -22.47 9.81 -5.57
N SER A 106 -21.68 10.06 -6.61
CA SER A 106 -21.53 9.17 -7.76
C SER A 106 -20.37 8.20 -7.55
N ILE A 107 -20.57 6.95 -7.99
CA ILE A 107 -19.53 5.93 -8.00
C ILE A 107 -18.42 6.24 -9.01
N ILE A 108 -18.77 6.84 -10.16
CA ILE A 108 -17.83 7.19 -11.22
C ILE A 108 -16.84 8.23 -10.68
N TRP A 109 -17.35 9.28 -10.05
CA TRP A 109 -16.51 10.32 -9.44
C TRP A 109 -15.61 9.76 -8.32
N ALA A 110 -16.09 8.78 -7.55
CA ALA A 110 -15.26 8.11 -6.56
C ALA A 110 -14.07 7.37 -7.20
N TYR A 111 -14.26 6.70 -8.34
CA TYR A 111 -13.17 6.05 -9.08
C TYR A 111 -12.25 7.05 -9.78
N VAL A 112 -12.76 8.16 -10.31
CA VAL A 112 -11.93 9.23 -10.88
C VAL A 112 -10.98 9.79 -9.82
N PHE A 113 -11.49 10.11 -8.62
CA PHE A 113 -10.65 10.57 -7.52
C PHE A 113 -9.68 9.50 -7.01
N TRP A 114 -10.03 8.22 -7.17
CA TRP A 114 -9.13 7.12 -6.83
C TRP A 114 -7.96 7.00 -7.81
N ILE A 115 -8.18 7.16 -9.13
CA ILE A 115 -7.11 7.12 -10.13
C ILE A 115 -6.13 8.29 -9.92
N PHE A 116 -6.64 9.52 -9.78
CA PHE A 116 -5.80 10.72 -9.73
C PHE A 116 -5.27 11.06 -8.33
N GLY A 117 -5.91 10.56 -7.26
CA GLY A 117 -5.60 10.93 -5.89
C GLY A 117 -5.82 9.82 -4.86
N GLY A 118 -5.89 8.57 -5.29
CA GLY A 118 -6.19 7.43 -4.41
C GLY A 118 -5.12 7.19 -3.35
N VAL A 119 -3.83 7.34 -3.70
CA VAL A 119 -2.71 7.22 -2.77
C VAL A 119 -2.81 8.27 -1.64
N PHE A 120 -3.36 9.44 -1.92
CA PHE A 120 -3.58 10.50 -0.94
C PHE A 120 -4.97 10.46 -0.27
N GLY A 121 -5.81 9.46 -0.60
CA GLY A 121 -7.13 9.30 0.01
C GLY A 121 -8.22 10.26 -0.50
N LEU A 122 -8.06 10.84 -1.69
CA LEU A 122 -9.00 11.83 -2.24
C LEU A 122 -10.41 11.27 -2.44
N HIS A 123 -10.53 10.01 -2.88
CA HIS A 123 -11.82 9.30 -3.01
C HIS A 123 -12.50 9.10 -1.65
N LEU A 124 -11.74 8.85 -0.59
CA LEU A 124 -12.26 8.72 0.78
C LEU A 124 -12.74 10.07 1.31
N PHE A 125 -12.03 11.14 0.98
CA PHE A 125 -12.48 12.49 1.28
C PHE A 125 -13.77 12.83 0.53
N TYR A 126 -13.90 12.49 -0.75
CA TYR A 126 -15.15 12.67 -1.49
C TYR A 126 -16.34 11.94 -0.84
N LEU A 127 -16.10 10.75 -0.30
CA LEU A 127 -17.08 9.88 0.36
C LEU A 127 -17.32 10.23 1.85
N GLU A 128 -16.85 11.39 2.30
CA GLU A 128 -17.03 11.88 3.67
C GLU A 128 -16.37 11.01 4.75
N ARG A 129 -15.29 10.28 4.41
CA ARG A 129 -14.52 9.43 5.33
C ARG A 129 -13.19 10.08 5.71
N ASP A 130 -13.27 11.28 6.27
CA ASP A 130 -12.11 12.15 6.58
C ASP A 130 -10.99 11.45 7.37
N ALA A 131 -11.33 10.69 8.42
CA ALA A 131 -10.34 9.94 9.21
C ALA A 131 -9.63 8.86 8.39
N HIS A 132 -10.36 8.19 7.50
CA HIS A 132 -9.77 7.20 6.61
C HIS A 132 -8.86 7.87 5.58
N ALA A 133 -9.30 9.00 5.02
CA ALA A 133 -8.50 9.79 4.08
C ALA A 133 -7.18 10.28 4.71
N PHE A 134 -7.25 10.81 5.95
CA PHE A 134 -6.06 11.22 6.69
C PHE A 134 -5.10 10.06 6.93
N LEU A 135 -5.61 8.90 7.35
CA LEU A 135 -4.79 7.71 7.56
C LEU A 135 -4.13 7.24 6.26
N THR A 136 -4.87 7.17 5.16
CA THR A 136 -4.34 6.82 3.84
C THR A 136 -3.22 7.78 3.43
N TRP A 137 -3.42 9.09 3.63
CA TRP A 137 -2.39 10.08 3.36
C TRP A 137 -1.16 9.92 4.27
N SER A 138 -1.34 9.79 5.58
CA SER A 138 -0.23 9.63 6.55
C SER A 138 0.52 8.30 6.43
N THR A 139 -0.01 7.33 5.68
CA THR A 139 0.61 6.01 5.49
C THR A 139 1.01 5.77 4.03
N LEU A 140 1.05 6.82 3.20
CA LEU A 140 1.38 6.74 1.77
C LEU A 140 0.55 5.68 1.03
N GLY A 141 -0.78 5.79 1.11
CA GLY A 141 -1.70 4.87 0.44
C GLY A 141 -1.96 3.57 1.23
N GLY A 142 -1.77 3.56 2.55
CA GLY A 142 -1.91 2.37 3.38
C GLY A 142 -0.77 1.39 3.16
N TYR A 143 0.48 1.86 3.31
CA TYR A 143 1.71 1.09 3.05
C TYR A 143 1.79 0.58 1.62
N GLY A 144 1.36 1.40 0.65
CA GLY A 144 1.39 1.10 -0.78
C GLY A 144 0.35 0.07 -1.28
N LEU A 145 -0.30 -0.69 -0.40
CA LEU A 145 -1.30 -1.71 -0.77
C LEU A 145 -2.74 -1.33 -0.42
N GLY A 146 -2.94 -0.44 0.55
CA GLY A 146 -4.26 -0.04 1.02
C GLY A 146 -5.14 0.58 -0.08
N TRP A 147 -4.54 1.42 -0.94
CA TRP A 147 -5.27 2.07 -2.04
C TRP A 147 -5.73 1.07 -3.13
N LEU A 148 -5.01 -0.04 -3.34
CA LEU A 148 -5.45 -1.12 -4.24
C LEU A 148 -6.66 -1.87 -3.67
N ALA A 149 -6.63 -2.13 -2.36
CA ALA A 149 -7.74 -2.78 -1.67
C ALA A 149 -9.02 -1.94 -1.67
N ASP A 150 -8.94 -0.63 -1.94
CA ASP A 150 -10.10 0.24 -2.03
C ASP A 150 -10.91 0.06 -3.32
N ILE A 151 -10.32 -0.50 -4.39
CA ILE A 151 -11.02 -0.76 -5.67
C ILE A 151 -12.31 -1.55 -5.45
N THR A 152 -12.23 -2.60 -4.62
CA THR A 152 -13.36 -3.49 -4.30
C THR A 152 -14.30 -2.90 -3.26
N LYS A 153 -13.83 -1.93 -2.46
CA LYS A 153 -14.58 -1.35 -1.34
C LYS A 153 -15.34 -0.09 -1.69
N ILE A 154 -14.91 0.67 -2.71
CA ILE A 154 -15.56 1.91 -3.18
C ILE A 154 -17.07 1.76 -3.39
N PRO A 155 -17.60 0.69 -4.05
CA PRO A 155 -19.05 0.55 -4.25
C PRO A 155 -19.81 0.50 -2.91
N ARG A 156 -19.26 -0.18 -1.91
CA ARG A 156 -19.85 -0.25 -0.57
C ARG A 156 -19.77 1.11 0.14
N TYR A 157 -18.68 1.85 -0.05
CA TYR A 157 -18.50 3.17 0.56
C TYR A 157 -19.46 4.21 -0.03
N VAL A 158 -19.74 4.14 -1.33
CA VAL A 158 -20.74 5.00 -1.98
C VAL A 158 -22.14 4.71 -1.44
N LYS A 159 -22.50 3.42 -1.29
CA LYS A 159 -23.79 3.01 -0.70
C LYS A 159 -23.96 3.49 0.74
N ASP A 160 -22.90 3.40 1.55
CA ASP A 160 -22.88 3.89 2.93
C ASP A 160 -23.04 5.42 3.00
N CYS A 161 -22.31 6.17 2.17
CA CYS A 161 -22.38 7.64 2.10
C CYS A 161 -23.76 8.16 1.63
N ASN A 162 -24.37 7.43 0.70
CA ASN A 162 -25.69 7.75 0.15
C ASN A 162 -26.86 7.24 1.02
N ASN A 163 -26.60 6.52 2.12
CA ASN A 163 -27.61 5.88 2.95
C ASN A 163 -28.59 5.02 2.11
N ASP A 164 -28.07 4.18 1.23
CA ASP A 164 -28.86 3.28 0.38
C ASP A 164 -29.76 2.37 1.25
N PRO A 165 -31.08 2.27 1.02
CA PRO A 165 -31.99 1.47 1.83
C PRO A 165 -31.54 0.00 1.95
N LYS A 166 -31.08 -0.62 0.86
CA LYS A 166 -30.61 -2.02 0.89
C LYS A 166 -29.39 -2.20 1.80
N PHE A 167 -28.50 -1.21 1.82
CA PHE A 167 -27.32 -1.22 2.69
C PHE A 167 -27.72 -1.03 4.15
N LEU A 168 -28.67 -0.13 4.43
CA LEU A 168 -29.17 0.12 5.78
C LEU A 168 -29.91 -1.09 6.35
N GLU A 169 -30.70 -1.79 5.54
CA GLU A 169 -31.38 -3.03 5.94
C GLU A 169 -30.37 -4.12 6.34
N ASP A 170 -29.35 -4.37 5.53
CA ASP A 170 -28.26 -5.31 5.87
C ASP A 170 -27.51 -4.87 7.14
N LEU A 171 -27.24 -3.57 7.28
CA LEU A 171 -26.58 -3.02 8.46
C LEU A 171 -27.41 -3.22 9.74
N VAL A 172 -28.71 -2.91 9.69
CA VAL A 172 -29.64 -3.09 10.81
C VAL A 172 -29.78 -4.58 11.16
N PHE A 173 -29.85 -5.46 10.15
CA PHE A 173 -29.87 -6.90 10.36
C PHE A 173 -28.62 -7.36 11.13
N ARG A 174 -27.42 -6.93 10.71
CA ARG A 174 -26.16 -7.25 11.41
C ARG A 174 -26.13 -6.69 12.84
N MET A 175 -26.59 -5.45 13.05
CA MET A 175 -26.67 -4.84 14.38
C MET A 175 -27.66 -5.54 15.33
N ARG A 176 -28.72 -6.15 14.79
CA ARG A 176 -29.67 -6.96 15.58
C ARG A 176 -29.10 -8.32 15.94
N ARG A 177 -28.36 -8.95 15.02
CA ARG A 177 -27.71 -10.24 15.24
C ARG A 177 -26.56 -10.12 16.24
N ASP A 178 -25.69 -9.15 16.05
CA ASP A 178 -24.44 -9.00 16.79
C ASP A 178 -24.49 -7.75 17.67
N LYS A 179 -24.58 -7.92 19.01
CA LYS A 179 -24.63 -6.79 19.96
C LYS A 179 -23.41 -5.86 19.87
N LYS A 180 -22.25 -6.43 19.52
CA LYS A 180 -20.99 -5.73 19.24
C LYS A 180 -20.53 -6.07 17.82
N PRO A 181 -19.81 -5.18 17.12
CA PRO A 181 -19.28 -5.47 15.81
C PRO A 181 -18.27 -6.64 15.88
N PRO A 182 -18.33 -7.59 14.93
CA PRO A 182 -17.45 -8.75 14.92
C PRO A 182 -15.98 -8.35 14.75
N PHE A 183 -15.07 -9.28 15.07
CA PHE A 183 -13.65 -9.09 14.83
C PHE A 183 -13.37 -8.96 13.32
N SER A 184 -12.55 -7.98 12.94
CA SER A 184 -12.10 -7.79 11.56
C SER A 184 -10.59 -7.80 11.51
N THR A 185 -10.03 -8.83 10.85
CA THR A 185 -8.59 -8.99 10.65
C THR A 185 -7.98 -7.76 9.99
N SER A 186 -8.59 -7.27 8.90
CA SER A 186 -8.09 -6.09 8.18
C SER A 186 -8.03 -4.83 9.04
N ARG A 187 -9.01 -4.62 9.92
CA ARG A 187 -9.05 -3.46 10.82
C ARG A 187 -8.03 -3.62 11.95
N PHE A 188 -7.93 -4.81 12.52
CA PHE A 188 -6.97 -5.10 13.57
C PHE A 188 -5.53 -4.94 13.08
N ILE A 189 -5.18 -5.50 11.91
CA ILE A 189 -3.85 -5.33 11.30
C ILE A 189 -3.58 -3.85 11.00
N SER A 190 -4.55 -3.13 10.43
CA SER A 190 -4.40 -1.69 10.17
C SER A 190 -4.17 -0.90 11.46
N ALA A 191 -4.84 -1.27 12.56
CA ALA A 191 -4.66 -0.63 13.86
C ALA A 191 -3.24 -0.88 14.39
N LEU A 192 -2.72 -2.11 14.29
CA LEU A 192 -1.33 -2.41 14.67
C LEU A 192 -0.34 -1.59 13.85
N MET A 193 -0.48 -1.59 12.52
CA MET A 193 0.44 -0.91 11.62
C MET A 193 0.47 0.60 11.85
N VAL A 194 -0.70 1.25 11.82
CA VAL A 194 -0.82 2.71 12.00
C VAL A 194 -0.28 3.12 13.36
N SER A 195 -0.62 2.39 14.42
CA SER A 195 -0.20 2.74 15.78
C SER A 195 1.28 2.54 15.99
N TYR A 196 1.86 1.48 15.41
CA TYR A 196 3.30 1.27 15.40
C TYR A 196 4.01 2.41 14.65
N LEU A 197 3.55 2.76 13.45
CA LEU A 197 4.12 3.86 12.67
C LEU A 197 4.07 5.18 13.44
N TRP A 198 2.94 5.51 14.06
CA TRP A 198 2.81 6.77 14.79
C TRP A 198 3.66 6.80 16.05
N GLY A 199 3.74 5.69 16.79
CA GLY A 199 4.64 5.55 17.93
C GLY A 199 6.11 5.70 17.51
N GLN A 200 6.51 5.03 16.42
CA GLN A 200 7.85 5.12 15.86
C GLN A 200 8.18 6.52 15.38
N LEU A 201 7.24 7.21 14.72
CA LEU A 201 7.44 8.59 14.25
C LEU A 201 7.69 9.56 15.39
N ILE A 202 6.95 9.45 16.50
CA ILE A 202 7.22 10.29 17.68
C ILE A 202 8.59 9.95 18.25
N MET A 203 8.93 8.66 18.39
CA MET A 203 10.22 8.24 18.92
C MET A 203 11.39 8.79 18.08
N MET A 204 11.29 8.71 16.75
CA MET A 204 12.30 9.25 15.84
C MET A 204 12.30 10.78 15.79
N ALA A 205 11.20 11.45 16.10
CA ALA A 205 11.13 12.91 16.07
C ALA A 205 11.71 13.59 17.32
N ILE A 206 11.92 12.84 18.40
CA ILE A 206 12.46 13.36 19.67
C ILE A 206 13.98 13.60 19.50
N PRO A 207 14.47 14.83 19.71
CA PRO A 207 15.91 15.13 19.65
C PRO A 207 16.70 14.30 20.66
N GLN A 208 17.82 13.73 20.23
CA GLN A 208 18.72 12.98 21.12
C GLN A 208 19.61 13.88 21.96
N ASP A 209 19.97 15.06 21.43
CA ASP A 209 20.87 16.00 22.08
C ASP A 209 20.17 16.95 23.06
N GLU A 210 20.94 17.44 24.03
CA GLU A 210 20.48 18.46 24.99
C GLU A 210 20.30 19.81 24.30
N ILE A 211 19.05 20.20 24.05
CA ILE A 211 18.73 21.51 23.48
C ILE A 211 18.63 22.53 24.63
N TYR A 212 19.49 23.55 24.61
CA TYR A 212 19.57 24.60 25.64
C TYR A 212 19.80 24.08 27.08
N GLY A 213 20.49 22.94 27.23
CA GLY A 213 20.78 22.33 28.54
C GLY A 213 19.58 21.64 29.20
N VAL A 214 18.49 21.41 28.45
CA VAL A 214 17.32 20.67 28.94
C VAL A 214 17.23 19.33 28.21
N ASN A 215 17.18 18.25 29.00
CA ASN A 215 16.93 16.90 28.52
C ASN A 215 15.45 16.71 28.14
N LEU A 216 15.06 17.20 26.95
CA LEU A 216 13.69 17.07 26.41
C LEU A 216 13.29 15.61 26.17
N ASN A 217 14.28 14.74 25.94
CA ASN A 217 14.10 13.32 25.64
C ASN A 217 13.22 12.60 26.68
N SER A 218 13.52 12.77 27.98
CA SER A 218 12.77 12.10 29.06
C SER A 218 11.30 12.53 29.16
N TYR A 219 10.99 13.78 28.80
CA TYR A 219 9.63 14.31 28.87
C TYR A 219 8.81 13.96 27.62
N LEU A 220 9.41 14.05 26.44
CA LEU A 220 8.69 13.86 25.17
C LEU A 220 8.33 12.40 24.91
N HIS A 221 9.06 11.44 25.47
CA HIS A 221 8.73 10.02 25.36
C HIS A 221 7.34 9.64 25.90
N TRP A 222 6.78 10.42 26.83
CA TRP A 222 5.41 10.22 27.34
C TRP A 222 4.31 10.45 26.29
N PHE A 223 4.63 11.07 25.15
CA PHE A 223 3.70 11.22 24.02
C PHE A 223 3.59 9.95 23.17
N ILE A 224 4.53 9.01 23.26
CA ILE A 224 4.51 7.76 22.47
C ILE A 224 3.27 6.91 22.77
N PRO A 225 2.96 6.52 24.02
CA PRO A 225 1.75 5.73 24.31
C PRO A 225 0.46 6.45 23.90
N LEU A 226 0.44 7.78 23.96
CA LEU A 226 -0.69 8.58 23.48
C LEU A 226 -0.87 8.44 21.96
N ALA A 227 0.20 8.54 21.18
CA ALA A 227 0.14 8.38 19.72
C ALA A 227 -0.27 6.97 19.31
N VAL A 228 0.23 5.94 20.00
CA VAL A 228 -0.20 4.55 19.82
C VAL A 228 -1.70 4.41 20.07
N ALA A 229 -2.18 4.89 21.23
CA ALA A 229 -3.60 4.83 21.56
C ALA A 229 -4.49 5.59 20.56
N MET A 230 -4.04 6.75 20.09
CA MET A 230 -4.72 7.55 19.08
C MET A 230 -4.76 6.84 17.72
N GLY A 231 -3.67 6.18 17.30
CA GLY A 231 -3.64 5.36 16.09
C GLY A 231 -4.70 4.26 16.11
N VAL A 232 -4.76 3.49 17.20
CA VAL A 232 -5.75 2.42 17.40
C VAL A 232 -7.18 3.00 17.37
N TRP A 233 -7.40 4.08 18.11
CA TRP A 233 -8.71 4.72 18.23
C TRP A 233 -9.23 5.26 16.90
N ILE A 234 -8.38 5.93 16.11
CA ILE A 234 -8.79 6.48 14.80
C ILE A 234 -9.17 5.34 13.86
N VAL A 235 -8.37 4.28 13.77
CA VAL A 235 -8.68 3.11 12.94
C VAL A 235 -9.98 2.45 13.38
N GLY A 236 -10.16 2.28 14.69
CA GLY A 236 -11.36 1.74 15.31
C GLY A 236 -12.64 2.53 15.03
N ASN A 237 -12.53 3.85 14.87
CA ASN A 237 -13.66 4.75 14.60
C ASN A 237 -14.01 4.94 13.12
N ILE A 238 -13.31 4.25 12.22
CA ILE A 238 -13.61 4.30 10.79
C ILE A 238 -14.94 3.58 10.51
N GLY A 239 -15.85 4.25 9.80
CA GLY A 239 -17.09 3.65 9.29
C GLY A 239 -18.26 3.73 10.28
N ARG A 240 -18.97 2.60 10.44
CA ARG A 240 -20.15 2.44 11.32
C ARG A 240 -19.80 1.83 12.68
N GLU A 241 -18.52 1.84 13.03
CA GLU A 241 -18.00 1.42 14.33
C GLU A 241 -17.47 2.66 15.05
N GLU A 242 -17.59 2.68 16.37
CA GLU A 242 -17.01 3.70 17.24
C GLU A 242 -16.60 3.10 18.58
N GLY A 243 -15.66 3.74 19.27
CA GLY A 243 -15.24 3.32 20.60
C GLY A 243 -14.70 4.47 21.45
N ASN A 244 -14.76 4.28 22.77
CA ASN A 244 -14.22 5.23 23.73
C ASN A 244 -12.68 5.05 23.84
N PRO A 245 -11.87 6.10 23.65
CA PRO A 245 -10.41 5.98 23.72
C PRO A 245 -9.87 5.82 25.15
N THR A 246 -10.64 6.19 26.19
CA THR A 246 -10.11 6.32 27.57
C THR A 246 -9.44 5.05 28.06
N LEU A 247 -10.08 3.90 27.88
CA LEU A 247 -9.55 2.62 28.36
C LEU A 247 -8.27 2.24 27.59
N THR A 248 -8.25 2.44 26.28
CA THR A 248 -7.05 2.22 25.45
C THR A 248 -5.90 3.12 25.88
N ILE A 249 -6.15 4.41 26.14
CA ILE A 249 -5.12 5.36 26.61
C ILE A 249 -4.52 4.88 27.94
N VAL A 250 -5.36 4.59 28.94
CA VAL A 250 -4.90 4.16 30.27
C VAL A 250 -4.06 2.89 30.16
N VAL A 251 -4.52 1.89 29.41
CA VAL A 251 -3.79 0.64 29.22
C VAL A 251 -2.49 0.85 28.44
N SER A 252 -2.44 1.74 27.45
CA SER A 252 -1.19 2.08 26.74
C SER A 252 -0.16 2.69 27.69
N TYR A 253 -0.56 3.58 28.60
CA TYR A 253 0.35 4.17 29.59
C TYR A 253 0.82 3.17 30.65
N ILE A 254 -0.07 2.27 31.12
CA ILE A 254 0.32 1.19 32.03
C ILE A 254 1.31 0.26 31.32
N THR A 255 1.03 -0.13 30.07
CA THR A 255 1.91 -1.03 29.32
C THR A 255 3.25 -0.36 28.99
N TYR A 256 3.27 0.98 28.84
CA TYR A 256 4.49 1.74 28.58
C TYR A 256 5.53 1.62 29.71
N THR A 257 5.10 1.31 30.94
CA THR A 257 6.04 1.03 32.03
C THR A 257 6.89 -0.24 31.81
N SER A 258 6.53 -1.08 30.83
CA SER A 258 7.37 -2.21 30.40
C SER A 258 8.71 -1.78 29.81
N ARG A 259 8.86 -0.51 29.37
CA ARG A 259 10.13 0.05 28.88
C ARG A 259 11.28 -0.08 29.88
N TRP A 260 11.00 -0.02 31.19
CA TRP A 260 12.05 -0.20 32.20
C TRP A 260 12.51 -1.66 32.36
N TYR A 261 11.74 -2.61 31.83
CA TYR A 261 12.08 -4.03 31.88
C TYR A 261 12.70 -4.53 30.57
N PHE A 262 12.26 -4.00 29.43
CA PHE A 262 12.77 -4.36 28.10
C PHE A 262 13.67 -3.25 27.56
N TYR A 263 14.97 -3.53 27.43
CA TYR A 263 15.96 -2.57 26.90
C TYR A 263 15.83 -2.33 25.39
N ASP A 264 15.19 -3.24 24.64
CA ASP A 264 14.97 -3.09 23.19
C ASP A 264 13.72 -2.24 22.91
N GLU A 265 13.92 -1.15 22.16
CA GLU A 265 12.86 -0.21 21.77
C GLU A 265 11.72 -0.86 21.01
N THR A 266 12.05 -1.84 20.16
CA THR A 266 11.10 -2.54 19.31
C THR A 266 10.15 -3.39 20.14
N ILE A 267 10.66 -4.03 21.19
CA ILE A 267 9.91 -5.01 22.00
C ILE A 267 8.85 -4.30 22.84
N TRP A 268 9.23 -3.29 23.63
CA TRP A 268 8.25 -2.59 24.46
C TRP A 268 7.23 -1.83 23.61
N LEU A 269 7.65 -1.23 22.49
CA LEU A 269 6.72 -0.53 21.60
C LEU A 269 5.68 -1.50 20.99
N SER A 270 6.15 -2.65 20.52
CA SER A 270 5.27 -3.70 19.99
C SER A 270 4.30 -4.23 21.05
N ALA A 271 4.75 -4.38 22.30
CA ALA A 271 3.89 -4.78 23.41
C ALA A 271 2.79 -3.73 23.69
N VAL A 272 3.15 -2.44 23.75
CA VAL A 272 2.18 -1.34 23.93
C VAL A 272 1.15 -1.33 22.80
N VAL A 273 1.60 -1.47 21.54
CA VAL A 273 0.74 -1.50 20.35
C VAL A 273 -0.23 -2.70 20.40
N LEU A 274 0.27 -3.90 20.69
CA LEU A 274 -0.54 -5.11 20.73
C LEU A 274 -1.59 -5.06 21.83
N VAL A 275 -1.19 -4.68 23.05
CA VAL A 275 -2.11 -4.58 24.18
C VAL A 275 -3.16 -3.50 23.92
N ALA A 276 -2.78 -2.33 23.37
CA ALA A 276 -3.70 -1.27 23.02
C ALA A 276 -4.75 -1.72 21.97
N ALA A 277 -4.31 -2.42 20.92
CA ALA A 277 -5.18 -2.91 19.86
C ALA A 277 -6.16 -3.99 20.37
N ILE A 278 -5.69 -4.97 21.15
CA ILE A 278 -6.53 -6.00 21.76
C ILE A 278 -7.56 -5.36 22.68
N THR A 279 -7.12 -4.41 23.50
CA THR A 279 -7.96 -3.70 24.46
C THR A 279 -9.08 -2.91 23.79
N PHE A 280 -8.78 -2.21 22.69
CA PHE A 280 -9.79 -1.48 21.95
C PHE A 280 -10.81 -2.43 21.31
N ASP A 281 -10.34 -3.49 20.64
CA ASP A 281 -11.22 -4.40 19.90
C ASP A 281 -12.17 -5.20 20.83
N THR A 282 -11.66 -5.64 21.99
CA THR A 282 -12.43 -6.47 22.93
C THR A 282 -13.38 -5.65 23.80
N PHE A 283 -12.90 -4.55 24.37
CA PHE A 283 -13.64 -3.80 25.39
C PHE A 283 -14.30 -2.53 24.87
N SER A 284 -13.62 -1.76 24.02
CA SER A 284 -14.02 -0.38 23.69
C SER A 284 -14.88 -0.26 22.43
N LYS A 285 -14.85 -1.26 21.55
CA LYS A 285 -15.49 -1.25 20.22
C LYS A 285 -17.02 -1.46 20.31
N GLU A 286 -17.77 -0.54 19.69
CA GLU A 286 -19.23 -0.53 19.64
C GLU A 286 -19.78 -0.14 18.26
N TRP A 287 -21.06 -0.44 18.00
CA TRP A 287 -21.76 0.00 16.80
C TRP A 287 -22.14 1.48 16.90
N ARG A 288 -21.87 2.26 15.84
CA ARG A 288 -22.37 3.62 15.70
C ARG A 288 -23.87 3.61 15.40
N ARG A 289 -24.67 3.90 16.41
CA ARG A 289 -26.15 3.89 16.33
C ARG A 289 -26.73 5.18 15.73
N ARG A 290 -25.99 6.29 15.80
CA ARG A 290 -26.46 7.59 15.33
C ARG A 290 -26.00 7.86 13.90
N PRO A 291 -26.86 8.42 13.03
CA PRO A 291 -26.44 8.80 11.69
C PRO A 291 -25.36 9.89 11.76
N LYS A 292 -24.36 9.79 10.88
CA LYS A 292 -23.28 10.77 10.81
C LYS A 292 -23.84 12.11 10.34
N LYS A 293 -23.65 13.16 11.14
CA LYS A 293 -23.98 14.54 10.73
C LYS A 293 -22.99 14.97 9.65
N ARG A 294 -23.50 15.48 8.52
CA ARG A 294 -22.65 16.05 7.46
C ARG A 294 -22.01 17.34 7.98
N LYS A 295 -20.70 17.47 7.78
CA LYS A 295 -19.93 18.68 8.13
C LYS A 295 -19.75 19.54 6.89
N SER A 296 -19.64 20.86 7.06
CA SER A 296 -19.30 21.75 5.95
C SER A 296 -17.93 21.40 5.36
N LEU A 297 -17.75 21.63 4.07
CA LEU A 297 -16.50 21.33 3.36
C LEU A 297 -15.33 22.12 3.98
N THR A 298 -15.52 23.39 4.31
CA THR A 298 -14.52 24.24 4.97
C THR A 298 -14.05 23.68 6.30
N LYS A 299 -14.98 23.22 7.15
CA LYS A 299 -14.64 22.60 8.44
C LYS A 299 -13.84 21.31 8.26
N ARG A 300 -14.19 20.50 7.26
CA ARG A 300 -13.51 19.23 6.97
C ARG A 300 -12.07 19.47 6.47
N ILE A 301 -11.90 20.41 5.53
CA ILE A 301 -10.57 20.81 5.05
C ILE A 301 -9.76 21.38 6.21
N GLY A 302 -10.33 22.30 7.02
CA GLY A 302 -9.63 22.88 8.15
C GLY A 302 -9.11 21.83 9.15
N ILE A 303 -9.93 20.83 9.49
CA ILE A 303 -9.50 19.71 10.36
C ILE A 303 -8.34 18.93 9.71
N LEU A 304 -8.44 18.60 8.42
CA LEU A 304 -7.38 17.85 7.72
C LEU A 304 -6.09 18.65 7.61
N VAL A 305 -6.16 19.95 7.36
CA VAL A 305 -4.98 20.84 7.30
C VAL A 305 -4.30 20.89 8.66
N VAL A 306 -5.05 21.04 9.76
CA VAL A 306 -4.47 21.03 11.12
C VAL A 306 -3.82 19.67 11.43
N CYS A 307 -4.49 18.55 11.16
CA CYS A 307 -3.91 17.22 11.37
C CYS A 307 -2.68 16.99 10.49
N GLY A 308 -2.72 17.43 9.23
CA GLY A 308 -1.62 17.35 8.28
C GLY A 308 -0.41 18.18 8.71
N ALA A 309 -0.64 19.40 9.21
CA ALA A 309 0.41 20.27 9.73
C ALA A 309 1.09 19.67 10.97
N LEU A 310 0.31 19.10 11.90
CA LEU A 310 0.87 18.40 13.07
C LEU A 310 1.71 17.19 12.64
N TYR A 311 1.22 16.39 11.70
CA TYR A 311 1.92 15.21 11.21
C TYR A 311 3.20 15.55 10.46
N ILE A 312 3.15 16.55 9.56
CA ILE A 312 4.34 17.06 8.87
C ILE A 312 5.32 17.66 9.87
N GLY A 313 4.84 18.38 10.90
CA GLY A 313 5.69 18.92 11.96
C GLY A 313 6.52 17.84 12.67
N ILE A 314 5.93 16.68 12.96
CA ILE A 314 6.64 15.53 13.53
C ILE A 314 7.74 15.04 12.56
N ILE A 315 7.41 14.87 11.28
CA ILE A 315 8.39 14.43 10.26
C ILE A 315 9.50 15.48 10.08
N SER A 316 9.15 16.75 10.03
CA SER A 316 10.11 17.86 9.91
C SER A 316 11.04 17.92 11.12
N SER A 317 10.54 17.65 12.33
CA SER A 317 11.38 17.52 13.53
C SER A 317 12.40 16.41 13.39
N TYR A 318 11.99 15.22 12.92
CA TYR A 318 12.92 14.12 12.63
C TYR A 318 13.97 14.53 11.58
N LEU A 319 13.53 15.08 10.44
CA LEU A 319 14.43 15.50 9.36
C LEU A 319 15.42 16.58 9.79
N TYR A 320 15.04 17.42 10.75
CA TYR A 320 15.89 18.50 11.24
C TYR A 320 16.85 18.04 12.33
N PHE A 321 16.43 17.23 13.32
CA PHE A 321 17.28 16.91 14.47
C PHE A 321 18.04 15.60 14.34
N ASN A 322 17.46 14.58 13.69
CA ASN A 322 17.93 13.20 13.83
C ASN A 322 18.26 12.52 12.50
N ALA A 323 17.90 13.12 11.36
CA ALA A 323 18.17 12.52 10.06
C ALA A 323 19.60 12.87 9.60
N THR A 324 20.40 11.85 9.30
CA THR A 324 21.75 11.95 8.75
C THR A 324 21.82 11.28 7.37
N ILE A 325 22.67 11.80 6.49
CA ILE A 325 22.99 11.22 5.18
C ILE A 325 24.49 10.90 5.16
N VAL A 326 24.84 9.75 4.60
CA VAL A 326 26.23 9.33 4.40
C VAL A 326 26.74 9.94 3.10
N ASP A 327 27.82 10.72 3.18
CA ASP A 327 28.52 11.24 2.01
C ASP A 327 29.31 10.13 1.29
N SER A 328 29.71 10.39 0.04
CA SER A 328 30.65 9.58 -0.75
C SER A 328 31.95 9.20 -0.01
N ASN A 329 32.36 10.02 0.97
CA ASN A 329 33.53 9.80 1.82
C ASN A 329 33.25 8.90 3.04
N GLY A 330 31.98 8.55 3.29
CA GLY A 330 31.54 7.77 4.45
C GLY A 330 31.18 8.60 5.68
N ASP A 331 31.28 9.93 5.60
CA ASP A 331 30.95 10.82 6.72
C ASP A 331 29.43 11.02 6.87
N GLU A 332 28.94 11.00 8.10
CA GLU A 332 27.53 11.25 8.42
C GLU A 332 27.28 12.75 8.59
N ILE A 333 26.53 13.34 7.67
CA ILE A 333 26.18 14.76 7.70
C ILE A 333 24.69 14.89 8.01
N PRO A 334 24.27 15.74 8.95
CA PRO A 334 22.86 15.94 9.22
C PRO A 334 22.14 16.53 8.00
N VAL A 335 20.91 16.06 7.75
CA VAL A 335 20.13 16.40 6.55
C VAL A 335 19.92 17.90 6.40
N HIS A 336 19.70 18.62 7.51
CA HIS A 336 19.51 20.06 7.46
C HIS A 336 20.75 20.81 6.95
N GLU A 337 21.96 20.36 7.31
CA GLU A 337 23.22 20.92 6.78
C GLU A 337 23.42 20.52 5.32
N ALA A 338 23.12 19.27 4.97
CA ALA A 338 23.20 18.81 3.58
C ALA A 338 22.28 19.62 2.66
N ILE A 339 21.06 19.91 3.09
CA ILE A 339 20.11 20.76 2.36
C ILE A 339 20.64 22.20 2.25
N HIS A 340 21.21 22.74 3.32
CA HIS A 340 21.81 24.07 3.30
C HIS A 340 22.98 24.13 2.31
N HIS A 341 23.93 23.19 2.40
CA HIS A 341 25.07 23.07 1.49
C HIS A 341 24.66 22.86 0.03
N PHE A 342 23.60 22.09 -0.21
CA PHE A 342 23.03 21.90 -1.54
C PHE A 342 22.56 23.23 -2.13
N TYR A 343 21.81 24.03 -1.37
CA TYR A 343 21.33 25.34 -1.84
C TYR A 343 22.44 26.40 -1.98
N THR A 344 23.56 26.24 -1.29
CA THR A 344 24.74 27.11 -1.43
C THR A 344 25.76 26.56 -2.44
N SER A 345 25.54 25.38 -3.01
CA SER A 345 26.50 24.74 -3.91
C SER A 345 26.62 25.49 -5.25
N PRO A 346 27.83 25.49 -5.87
CA PRO A 346 28.01 26.04 -7.22
C PRO A 346 27.05 25.40 -8.24
N TRP A 347 26.78 24.11 -8.07
CA TRP A 347 25.84 23.40 -8.93
C TRP A 347 24.42 23.97 -8.88
N TRP A 348 23.91 24.36 -7.70
CA TRP A 348 22.58 24.95 -7.59
C TRP A 348 22.49 26.34 -8.19
N THR A 349 23.54 27.15 -8.04
CA THR A 349 23.63 28.45 -8.69
C THR A 349 23.70 28.30 -10.22
N ASP A 350 24.49 27.35 -10.71
CA ASP A 350 24.61 27.07 -12.14
C ASP A 350 23.30 26.54 -12.73
N LEU A 351 22.58 25.70 -11.98
CA LEU A 351 21.26 25.22 -12.38
C LEU A 351 20.26 26.37 -12.48
N LYS A 352 20.20 27.25 -11.47
CA LYS A 352 19.33 28.45 -11.50
C LYS A 352 19.66 29.33 -12.69
N GLN A 353 20.95 29.57 -12.95
CA GLN A 353 21.39 30.39 -14.07
C GLN A 353 21.01 29.73 -15.40
N SER A 354 21.26 28.43 -15.56
CA SER A 354 20.88 27.68 -16.76
C SER A 354 19.37 27.71 -17.00
N LEU A 355 18.56 27.55 -15.97
CA LEU A 355 17.09 27.64 -16.07
C LEU A 355 16.64 29.06 -16.46
N TYR A 356 17.30 30.09 -15.91
CA TYR A 356 17.04 31.47 -16.28
C TYR A 356 17.40 31.75 -17.75
N ASP A 357 18.56 31.28 -18.20
CA ASP A 357 19.02 31.45 -19.58
C ASP A 357 18.10 30.71 -20.56
N ILE A 358 17.68 29.49 -20.23
CA ILE A 358 16.67 28.73 -20.99
C ILE A 358 15.36 29.51 -21.04
N TYR A 359 14.90 30.05 -19.91
CA TYR A 359 13.67 30.85 -19.87
C TYR A 359 13.77 32.09 -20.76
N GLN A 360 14.86 32.85 -20.68
CA GLN A 360 15.09 34.04 -21.51
C GLN A 360 15.16 33.67 -23.00
N TYR A 361 15.89 32.60 -23.33
CA TYR A 361 15.94 32.06 -24.69
C TYR A 361 14.54 31.64 -25.18
N ALA A 362 13.70 31.09 -24.30
CA ALA A 362 12.32 30.69 -24.61
C ALA A 362 11.44 31.88 -24.96
N GLN A 363 11.61 33.00 -24.25
CA GLN A 363 10.84 34.21 -24.50
C GLN A 363 11.18 34.82 -25.86
N VAL A 364 12.45 34.76 -26.28
CA VAL A 364 12.91 35.36 -27.55
C VAL A 364 12.62 34.46 -28.75
N ASN A 365 12.94 33.16 -28.66
CA ASN A 365 12.87 32.23 -29.81
C ASN A 365 11.60 31.36 -29.83
N GLY A 366 10.79 31.42 -28.77
CA GLY A 366 9.61 30.59 -28.59
C GLY A 366 9.91 29.22 -27.99
N TRP A 367 8.97 28.70 -27.20
CA TRP A 367 9.10 27.41 -26.50
C TRP A 367 9.28 26.20 -27.41
N TYR A 368 8.87 26.29 -28.67
CA TYR A 368 8.99 25.19 -29.63
C TYR A 368 10.44 24.89 -30.03
N GLU A 369 11.28 25.92 -30.22
CA GLU A 369 12.68 25.72 -30.59
C GLU A 369 13.51 25.10 -29.46
N ILE A 370 13.20 25.46 -28.20
CA ILE A 370 13.78 24.76 -27.04
C ILE A 370 13.37 23.30 -27.03
N TRP A 371 12.09 23.00 -27.22
CA TRP A 371 11.62 21.62 -27.22
C TRP A 371 12.27 20.80 -28.33
N LYS A 372 12.49 21.40 -29.50
CA LYS A 372 13.24 20.79 -30.61
C LYS A 372 14.70 20.54 -30.24
N GLN A 373 15.39 21.51 -29.65
CA GLN A 373 16.79 21.35 -29.18
C GLN A 373 16.91 20.29 -28.09
N VAL A 374 15.99 20.27 -27.13
CA VAL A 374 15.93 19.24 -26.08
C VAL A 374 15.76 17.86 -26.71
N ILE A 375 14.88 17.71 -27.69
CA ILE A 375 14.71 16.45 -28.42
C ILE A 375 15.96 16.08 -29.22
N GLU A 376 16.60 17.05 -29.85
CA GLU A 376 17.81 16.82 -30.63
C GLU A 376 18.99 16.37 -29.75
N LEU A 377 19.18 17.03 -28.60
CA LEU A 377 20.22 16.68 -27.61
C LEU A 377 19.92 15.37 -26.88
N SER A 378 18.65 15.05 -26.64
CA SER A 378 18.26 13.85 -25.92
C SER A 378 18.39 12.56 -26.76
N ASP A 379 18.80 12.67 -28.04
CA ASP A 379 19.00 11.57 -28.99
C ASP A 379 17.96 10.43 -28.82
N PRO A 380 16.65 10.69 -29.03
CA PRO A 380 15.58 9.75 -28.74
C PRO A 380 15.65 8.46 -29.57
N GLN A 381 16.48 8.43 -30.62
CA GLN A 381 16.72 7.25 -31.45
C GLN A 381 18.07 6.57 -31.15
N GLY A 382 18.92 7.18 -30.31
CA GLY A 382 20.26 6.68 -29.98
C GLY A 382 21.23 6.67 -31.17
N GLU A 383 20.93 7.45 -32.22
CA GLU A 383 21.68 7.41 -33.49
C GLU A 383 23.07 8.01 -33.32
N HIS A 384 23.16 9.14 -32.61
CA HIS A 384 24.42 9.85 -32.39
C HIS A 384 25.34 9.05 -31.46
N ASN A 385 24.78 8.44 -30.41
CA ASN A 385 25.55 7.55 -29.54
C ASN A 385 26.03 6.30 -30.29
N ALA A 386 25.20 5.70 -31.15
CA ALA A 386 25.58 4.52 -31.93
C ALA A 386 26.73 4.80 -32.92
N TYR A 387 26.75 5.96 -33.57
CA TYR A 387 27.88 6.38 -34.40
C TYR A 387 29.17 6.54 -33.58
N LYS A 388 29.06 7.10 -32.38
CA LYS A 388 30.20 7.29 -31.45
C LYS A 388 30.78 5.96 -30.95
N VAL A 389 29.92 5.01 -30.55
CA VAL A 389 30.33 3.66 -30.11
C VAL A 389 31.08 2.91 -31.22
N LEU A 390 30.64 3.03 -32.47
CA LEU A 390 31.29 2.39 -33.62
C LEU A 390 32.48 3.19 -34.18
N GLY A 391 32.71 4.42 -33.69
CA GLY A 391 33.80 5.30 -34.13
C GLY A 391 33.70 5.70 -35.61
N VAL A 392 32.47 5.87 -36.12
CA VAL A 392 32.19 6.23 -37.51
C VAL A 392 31.49 7.58 -37.60
N SER A 393 31.72 8.29 -38.71
CA SER A 393 31.04 9.56 -38.97
C SER A 393 29.52 9.37 -39.11
N PRO A 394 28.68 10.35 -38.70
CA PRO A 394 27.24 10.34 -38.99
C PRO A 394 26.90 10.25 -40.49
N THR A 395 27.84 10.64 -41.36
CA THR A 395 27.73 10.54 -42.83
C THR A 395 28.26 9.22 -43.41
N ALA A 396 28.71 8.28 -42.55
CA ALA A 396 29.34 7.03 -42.99
C ALA A 396 28.40 6.13 -43.80
N SER A 397 28.96 5.44 -44.78
CA SER A 397 28.19 4.49 -45.59
C SER A 397 27.87 3.21 -44.81
N GLN A 398 26.82 2.48 -45.20
CA GLN A 398 26.49 1.20 -44.53
C GLN A 398 27.59 0.16 -44.65
N GLN A 399 28.34 0.18 -45.74
CA GLN A 399 29.47 -0.71 -45.92
C GLN A 399 30.56 -0.41 -44.88
N GLU A 400 30.79 0.87 -44.60
CA GLU A 400 31.74 1.33 -43.59
C GLU A 400 31.29 0.96 -42.17
N ILE A 401 30.02 1.21 -41.84
CA ILE A 401 29.39 0.82 -40.55
C ILE A 401 29.52 -0.70 -40.33
N THR A 402 29.22 -1.51 -41.35
CA THR A 402 29.29 -2.97 -41.25
C THR A 402 30.73 -3.47 -41.13
N THR A 403 31.67 -2.80 -41.80
CA THR A 403 33.11 -3.15 -41.74
C THR A 403 33.68 -2.85 -40.36
N LYS A 404 33.36 -1.68 -39.79
CA LYS A 404 33.78 -1.27 -38.45
C LYS A 404 33.16 -2.15 -37.36
N TRP A 405 31.87 -2.46 -37.47
CA TRP A 405 31.20 -3.43 -36.59
C TRP A 405 31.92 -4.79 -36.60
N ARG A 406 32.20 -5.37 -37.78
CA ARG A 406 32.93 -6.66 -37.88
C ARG A 406 34.36 -6.61 -37.34
N ALA A 407 35.02 -5.46 -37.40
CA ALA A 407 36.34 -5.29 -36.83
C ALA A 407 36.28 -5.27 -35.29
N LEU A 408 35.43 -4.40 -34.73
CA LEU A 408 35.26 -4.22 -33.28
C LEU A 408 34.68 -5.46 -32.59
N SER A 409 33.74 -6.17 -33.22
CA SER A 409 33.19 -7.42 -32.70
C SER A 409 34.22 -8.55 -32.63
N ARG A 410 35.20 -8.60 -33.54
CA ARG A 410 36.30 -9.57 -33.49
C ARG A 410 37.38 -9.21 -32.47
N GLU A 411 37.49 -7.93 -32.14
CA GLU A 411 38.42 -7.42 -31.14
C GLU A 411 37.89 -7.67 -29.72
N HIS A 412 36.62 -7.35 -29.48
CA HIS A 412 35.96 -7.48 -28.18
C HIS A 412 35.20 -8.80 -27.99
N HIS A 413 35.47 -9.84 -28.79
CA HIS A 413 34.80 -11.14 -28.62
C HIS A 413 35.14 -11.76 -27.25
N PRO A 414 34.15 -12.23 -26.46
CA PRO A 414 34.39 -12.75 -25.11
C PRO A 414 35.36 -13.95 -25.07
N ASP A 415 35.40 -14.76 -26.14
CA ASP A 415 36.30 -15.91 -26.25
C ASP A 415 37.78 -15.55 -26.37
N LYS A 416 38.14 -14.29 -26.63
CA LYS A 416 39.54 -13.84 -26.68
C LYS A 416 40.14 -13.56 -25.30
N CYS A 417 39.31 -13.36 -24.27
CA CYS A 417 39.76 -13.03 -22.93
C CYS A 417 39.75 -14.26 -22.02
N LYS A 418 40.92 -14.64 -21.49
CA LYS A 418 41.06 -15.77 -20.55
C LYS A 418 40.79 -15.40 -19.09
N ASP A 419 40.88 -14.11 -18.75
CA ASP A 419 40.69 -13.62 -17.38
C ASP A 419 39.21 -13.28 -17.10
N PRO A 420 38.61 -13.75 -15.99
CA PRO A 420 37.17 -13.58 -15.69
C PRO A 420 36.71 -12.12 -15.60
N HIS A 421 37.54 -11.22 -15.06
CA HIS A 421 37.21 -9.81 -14.92
C HIS A 421 37.23 -9.07 -16.28
N MET A 422 38.20 -9.42 -17.13
CA MET A 422 38.32 -8.85 -18.48
C MET A 422 37.28 -9.43 -19.44
N GLN A 423 36.86 -10.67 -19.23
CA GLN A 423 35.79 -11.32 -19.98
C GLN A 423 34.46 -10.57 -19.80
N LYS A 424 34.14 -10.13 -18.58
CA LYS A 424 32.92 -9.35 -18.31
C LYS A 424 32.96 -7.98 -19.02
N ALA A 425 34.09 -7.28 -18.96
CA ALA A 425 34.26 -6.01 -19.66
C ALA A 425 34.22 -6.15 -21.20
N ALA A 426 34.80 -7.23 -21.74
CA ALA A 426 34.73 -7.54 -23.17
C ALA A 426 33.28 -7.86 -23.61
N GLN A 427 32.55 -8.64 -22.80
CA GLN A 427 31.14 -8.96 -23.04
C GLN A 427 30.25 -7.71 -23.05
N GLU A 428 30.43 -6.79 -22.09
CA GLU A 428 29.68 -5.53 -22.03
C GLU A 428 29.94 -4.67 -23.28
N LYS A 429 31.21 -4.50 -23.68
CA LYS A 429 31.56 -3.77 -24.91
C LYS A 429 31.03 -4.44 -26.17
N PHE A 430 31.10 -5.77 -26.26
CA PHE A 430 30.57 -6.52 -27.39
C PHE A 430 29.07 -6.30 -27.56
N MET A 431 28.32 -6.32 -26.45
CA MET A 431 26.89 -6.03 -26.46
C MET A 431 26.58 -4.60 -26.89
N GLU A 432 27.35 -3.62 -26.40
CA GLU A 432 27.19 -2.21 -26.76
C GLU A 432 27.43 -1.98 -28.27
N ILE A 433 28.47 -2.59 -28.83
CA ILE A 433 28.79 -2.54 -30.27
C ILE A 433 27.66 -3.15 -31.10
N GLN A 434 27.09 -4.26 -30.64
CA GLN A 434 26.00 -4.93 -31.34
C GLN A 434 24.71 -4.12 -31.32
N GLN A 435 24.38 -3.52 -30.18
CA GLN A 435 23.24 -2.59 -30.04
C GLN A 435 23.40 -1.37 -30.94
N ALA A 436 24.59 -0.76 -30.98
CA ALA A 436 24.88 0.37 -31.86
C ALA A 436 24.66 0.04 -33.34
N TYR A 437 25.15 -1.12 -33.81
CA TYR A 437 24.92 -1.57 -35.18
C TYR A 437 23.43 -1.81 -35.47
N GLU A 438 22.72 -2.44 -34.54
CA GLU A 438 21.29 -2.71 -34.70
C GLU A 438 20.48 -1.42 -34.83
N ILE A 439 20.72 -0.43 -33.97
CA ILE A 439 20.09 0.89 -33.99
C ILE A 439 20.31 1.56 -35.37
N LEU A 440 21.56 1.67 -35.84
CA LEU A 440 21.86 2.30 -37.13
C LEU A 440 21.23 1.55 -38.31
N SER A 441 21.25 0.21 -38.28
CA SER A 441 20.65 -0.62 -39.33
C SER A 441 19.13 -0.46 -39.39
N ASN A 442 18.46 -0.39 -38.24
CA ASN A 442 17.02 -0.21 -38.12
C ASN A 442 16.59 1.18 -38.58
N ILE A 443 17.30 2.23 -38.18
CA ILE A 443 17.06 3.61 -38.62
C ILE A 443 17.16 3.71 -40.15
N LYS A 444 18.22 3.12 -40.74
CA LYS A 444 18.39 3.08 -42.20
C LYS A 444 17.25 2.34 -42.90
N ASN A 445 16.87 1.17 -42.40
CA ASN A 445 15.76 0.40 -42.96
C ASN A 445 14.43 1.16 -42.91
N LYS A 446 14.17 1.87 -41.80
CA LYS A 446 12.99 2.72 -41.62
C LYS A 446 13.00 3.91 -42.60
N ARG A 447 14.15 4.58 -42.79
CA ARG A 447 14.33 5.64 -43.80
C ARG A 447 14.09 5.13 -45.22
N LYS A 448 14.66 3.98 -45.58
CA LYS A 448 14.46 3.34 -46.89
C LYS A 448 12.99 3.01 -47.16
N ARG A 449 12.27 2.50 -46.16
CA ARG A 449 10.83 2.21 -46.27
C ARG A 449 9.99 3.48 -46.48
N ARG A 450 10.30 4.57 -45.77
CA ARG A 450 9.63 5.87 -45.95
C ARG A 450 9.83 6.43 -47.36
N ASN A 451 11.08 6.45 -47.84
CA ASN A 451 11.39 6.95 -49.19
C ASN A 451 10.72 6.13 -50.29
N LYS A 452 10.58 4.80 -50.11
CA LYS A 452 9.84 3.97 -51.06
C LYS A 452 8.35 4.33 -51.08
N LYS A 453 7.76 4.60 -49.92
CA LYS A 453 6.33 4.95 -49.80
C LYS A 453 6.01 6.30 -50.44
N SER A 454 6.86 7.32 -50.25
CA SER A 454 6.68 8.64 -50.88
C SER A 454 6.81 8.62 -52.40
N VAL A 455 7.63 7.71 -52.94
CA VAL A 455 7.78 7.52 -54.40
C VAL A 455 6.59 6.78 -55.01
N THR A 456 5.84 6.00 -54.23
CA THR A 456 4.62 5.32 -54.69
C THR A 456 3.34 6.14 -54.51
N GLU A 457 3.38 7.23 -53.71
CA GLU A 457 2.23 8.11 -53.45
C GLU A 457 2.25 9.41 -54.27
N ASN A 458 3.38 9.72 -54.93
CA ASN A 458 3.51 10.74 -55.97
C ASN A 458 3.48 10.09 -57.35
#